data_AF-A0A2A2H4U1-F1
#
_entry.id   AF-A0A2A2H4U1-F1
#
_cell.length_a   1.000
_cell.length_b   1.000
_cell.length_c   1.000
_cell.angle_alpha   90.00
_cell.angle_beta   90.00
_cell.angle_gamma   90.00
#
_symmetry.space_group_name_H-M   'P 1'
#
loop_
_entity.id
_entity.type
_entity.pdbx_description
1 polymer ?
#
loop_
_entity_poly.entity_id
_entity_poly.type
_entity_poly.pdbx_seq_one_letter_code
_entity_poly.pdbx_strand_id
1 'polypeptide(L)'
;MLVNKLFIFNNIKLYFMKNDDTNQEEKYLQTKESIINNIHDQKETEKKYLKTVNSLLDYWIKELRAVDTQNKKRHNQLLKVIHRERSNIKKMEEDINKTDIMIDRTEQSLERIRQMINSFRKER
;
A
#
# COMPACT_ATOMS: atom_id res chain seq x y z
N MET A 1 -19.67 16.43 6.99
CA MET A 1 -18.79 16.16 5.82
C MET A 1 -18.29 17.43 5.11
N LEU A 2 -19.07 18.52 5.05
CA LEU A 2 -18.66 19.82 4.47
C LEU A 2 -17.49 20.52 5.20
N VAL A 3 -17.41 20.40 6.52
CA VAL A 3 -16.40 21.07 7.36
C VAL A 3 -14.96 20.62 7.03
N ASN A 4 -14.75 19.34 6.71
CA ASN A 4 -13.42 18.82 6.35
C ASN A 4 -12.93 19.30 4.98
N LYS A 5 -13.85 19.48 4.01
CA LYS A 5 -13.49 20.01 2.68
C LYS A 5 -13.06 21.48 2.77
N LEU A 6 -13.78 22.29 3.54
CA LEU A 6 -13.42 23.70 3.79
C LEU A 6 -12.09 23.84 4.55
N PHE A 7 -11.82 22.96 5.51
CA PHE A 7 -10.56 22.98 6.27
C PHE A 7 -9.35 22.62 5.41
N ILE A 8 -9.47 21.60 4.54
CA ILE A 8 -8.42 21.21 3.61
C ILE A 8 -8.20 22.32 2.55
N PHE A 9 -9.28 22.87 2.00
CA PHE A 9 -9.22 23.96 1.02
C PHE A 9 -8.53 25.20 1.61
N ASN A 10 -8.88 25.59 2.84
CA ASN A 10 -8.27 26.75 3.49
C ASN A 10 -6.79 26.54 3.84
N ASN A 11 -6.38 25.33 4.27
CA ASN A 11 -4.96 25.06 4.56
C ASN A 11 -4.11 25.03 3.28
N ILE A 12 -4.63 24.45 2.20
CA ILE A 12 -3.93 24.42 0.90
C ILE A 12 -3.83 25.83 0.32
N LYS A 13 -4.93 26.59 0.38
CA LYS A 13 -4.96 28.00 -0.04
C LYS A 13 -3.98 28.85 0.79
N LEU A 14 -3.93 28.69 2.11
CA LEU A 14 -2.97 29.39 2.98
C LEU A 14 -1.51 29.02 2.68
N TYR A 15 -1.23 27.75 2.35
CA TYR A 15 0.12 27.29 2.00
C TYR A 15 0.61 27.90 0.67
N PHE A 16 -0.27 28.03 -0.32
CA PHE A 16 0.05 28.59 -1.64
C PHE A 16 -0.11 30.11 -1.75
N MET A 17 -0.94 30.75 -0.92
CA MET A 17 -1.04 32.22 -0.87
C MET A 17 0.10 32.87 -0.07
N LYS A 18 0.74 32.16 0.86
CA LYS A 18 1.90 32.70 1.60
C LYS A 18 3.21 32.60 0.83
N ASN A 19 3.27 31.76 -0.19
CA ASN A 19 4.46 31.50 -0.97
C ASN A 19 4.13 31.82 -2.44
N ASP A 20 4.54 32.98 -2.94
CA ASP A 20 4.46 33.33 -4.37
C ASP A 20 5.40 32.48 -5.26
N ASP A 21 5.88 31.36 -4.73
CA ASP A 21 6.98 30.60 -5.27
C ASP A 21 6.45 29.28 -5.85
N THR A 22 6.24 29.28 -7.17
CA THR A 22 5.80 28.14 -7.98
C THR A 22 6.65 26.88 -7.72
N ASN A 23 7.90 27.08 -7.27
CA ASN A 23 8.84 26.03 -6.89
C ASN A 23 8.40 25.22 -5.66
N GLN A 24 7.75 25.84 -4.67
CA GLN A 24 7.24 25.12 -3.50
C GLN A 24 6.00 24.26 -3.82
N GLU A 25 5.15 24.72 -4.74
CA GLU A 25 3.98 23.96 -5.22
C GLU A 25 4.42 22.70 -5.96
N GLU A 26 5.38 22.85 -6.86
CA GLU A 26 5.96 21.76 -7.63
C GLU A 26 6.62 20.72 -6.71
N LYS A 27 7.42 21.20 -5.74
CA LYS A 27 8.07 20.33 -4.75
C LYS A 27 7.07 19.57 -3.88
N TYR A 28 5.96 20.19 -3.50
CA TYR A 28 4.90 19.52 -2.75
C TYR A 28 4.26 18.39 -3.56
N LEU A 29 3.90 18.65 -4.81
CA LEU A 29 3.31 17.64 -5.71
C LEU A 29 4.28 16.48 -5.95
N GLN A 30 5.54 16.79 -6.30
CA GLN A 30 6.59 15.78 -6.52
C GLN A 30 6.81 14.90 -5.29
N THR A 31 6.82 15.50 -4.09
CA THR A 31 6.96 14.74 -2.84
C THR A 31 5.81 13.75 -2.66
N LYS A 32 4.58 14.16 -2.96
CA LYS A 32 3.41 13.29 -2.84
C LYS A 32 3.40 12.18 -3.89
N GLU A 33 3.79 12.46 -5.12
CA GLU A 33 3.95 11.46 -6.18
C GLU A 33 5.03 10.43 -5.82
N SER A 34 6.17 10.88 -5.30
CA SER A 34 7.24 9.99 -4.84
C SER A 34 6.77 9.04 -3.74
N ILE A 35 5.98 9.53 -2.78
CA ILE A 35 5.38 8.69 -1.74
C ILE A 35 4.45 7.64 -2.34
N ILE A 36 3.58 8.01 -3.29
CA ILE A 36 2.66 7.08 -3.96
C ILE A 36 3.44 5.99 -4.70
N ASN A 37 4.46 6.37 -5.47
CA ASN A 37 5.32 5.44 -6.20
C ASN A 37 6.05 4.47 -5.24
N ASN A 38 6.59 4.98 -4.14
CA ASN A 38 7.24 4.13 -3.13
C ASN A 38 6.27 3.10 -2.54
N ILE A 39 5.02 3.48 -2.27
CA ILE A 39 3.99 2.55 -1.76
C ILE A 39 3.65 1.50 -2.82
N HIS A 40 3.56 1.89 -4.10
CA HIS A 40 3.40 0.94 -5.21
C HIS A 40 4.52 -0.10 -5.26
N ASP A 41 5.76 0.34 -5.18
CA ASP A 41 6.93 -0.54 -5.25
C ASP A 41 7.02 -1.48 -4.05
N GLN A 42 6.74 -0.97 -2.84
CA GLN A 42 6.67 -1.78 -1.62
C GLN A 42 5.61 -2.87 -1.73
N LYS A 43 4.40 -2.50 -2.17
CA LYS A 43 3.30 -3.44 -2.38
C LYS A 43 3.65 -4.55 -3.37
N GLU A 44 4.26 -4.21 -4.51
CA GLU A 44 4.66 -5.22 -5.51
C GLU A 44 5.79 -6.12 -5.00
N THR A 45 6.68 -5.58 -4.17
CA THR A 45 7.71 -6.36 -3.47
C THR A 45 7.09 -7.35 -2.48
N GLU A 46 6.12 -6.91 -1.68
CA GLU A 46 5.39 -7.76 -0.75
C GLU A 46 4.64 -8.88 -1.47
N LYS A 47 3.96 -8.60 -2.59
CA LYS A 47 3.30 -9.64 -3.41
C LYS A 47 4.29 -10.72 -3.88
N LYS A 48 5.48 -10.32 -4.34
CA LYS A 48 6.53 -11.26 -4.77
C LYS A 48 7.05 -12.10 -3.60
N TYR A 49 7.22 -11.47 -2.44
CA TYR A 49 7.61 -12.17 -1.21
C TYR A 49 6.57 -13.22 -0.80
N LEU A 50 5.28 -12.85 -0.73
CA LEU A 50 4.20 -13.78 -0.39
C LEU A 50 4.11 -14.96 -1.37
N LYS A 51 4.30 -14.72 -2.67
CA LYS A 51 4.38 -15.80 -3.68
C LYS A 51 5.54 -16.76 -3.41
N THR A 52 6.69 -16.23 -3.00
CA THR A 52 7.88 -17.02 -2.64
C THR A 52 7.60 -17.87 -1.40
N VAL A 53 7.02 -17.27 -0.35
CA VAL A 53 6.66 -18.00 0.88
C VAL A 53 5.63 -19.09 0.57
N ASN A 54 4.59 -18.81 -0.22
CA ASN A 54 3.61 -19.83 -0.64
C ASN A 54 4.29 -21.02 -1.35
N SER A 55 5.24 -20.74 -2.24
CA SER A 55 6.00 -21.78 -2.95
C SER A 55 6.84 -22.63 -2.00
N LEU A 56 7.44 -22.03 -0.97
CA LEU A 56 8.18 -22.75 0.07
C LEU A 56 7.23 -23.61 0.93
N LEU A 57 6.05 -23.11 1.29
CA LEU A 57 5.06 -23.90 2.01
C LEU A 57 4.59 -25.11 1.20
N ASP A 58 4.40 -24.94 -0.12
CA ASP A 58 4.06 -26.03 -1.03
C ASP A 58 5.16 -27.10 -1.09
N TYR A 59 6.42 -26.66 -1.16
CA TYR A 59 7.58 -27.54 -1.08
C TYR A 59 7.57 -28.34 0.23
N TRP A 60 7.45 -27.67 1.38
CA TRP A 60 7.43 -28.33 2.69
C TRP A 60 6.27 -29.32 2.86
N ILE A 61 5.09 -29.02 2.29
CA ILE A 61 3.97 -29.98 2.28
C ILE A 61 4.34 -31.25 1.50
N LYS A 62 5.01 -31.12 0.35
CA LYS A 62 5.43 -32.27 -0.46
C LYS A 62 6.47 -33.11 0.30
N GLU A 63 7.48 -32.48 0.88
CA GLU A 63 8.49 -33.15 1.68
C GLU A 63 7.87 -33.91 2.87
N LEU A 64 6.94 -33.28 3.58
CA LEU A 64 6.26 -33.93 4.70
C LEU A 64 5.45 -35.16 4.27
N ARG A 65 4.86 -35.18 3.07
CA ARG A 65 4.11 -36.32 2.54
C ARG A 65 5.00 -37.49 2.12
N ALA A 66 6.25 -37.21 1.73
CA ALA A 66 7.19 -38.23 1.27
C ALA A 66 7.88 -38.98 2.43
N VAL A 67 7.84 -38.43 3.65
CA VAL A 67 8.45 -39.04 4.83
C VAL A 67 7.53 -40.09 5.46
N ASP A 68 8.04 -41.32 5.59
CA ASP A 68 7.37 -42.35 6.38
C ASP A 68 7.42 -41.98 7.88
N THR A 69 6.26 -41.80 8.50
CA THR A 69 6.17 -41.08 9.78
C THR A 69 6.31 -42.00 10.99
N GLN A 70 7.54 -42.18 11.48
CA GLN A 70 7.77 -42.78 12.81
C GLN A 70 7.16 -41.93 13.95
N ASN A 71 6.91 -40.63 13.74
CA ASN A 71 6.31 -39.73 14.74
C ASN A 71 5.16 -38.89 14.15
N LYS A 72 3.97 -39.49 14.09
CA LYS A 72 2.71 -38.86 13.62
C LYS A 72 2.39 -37.54 14.33
N LYS A 73 2.74 -37.39 15.61
CA LYS A 73 2.48 -36.18 16.40
C LYS A 73 3.27 -34.99 15.86
N ARG A 74 4.56 -35.18 15.58
CA ARG A 74 5.43 -34.13 15.02
C ARG A 74 5.00 -33.74 13.60
N HIS A 75 4.66 -34.72 12.77
CA HIS A 75 4.14 -34.47 11.42
C HIS A 75 2.88 -33.60 11.44
N ASN A 76 1.89 -33.95 12.28
CA ASN A 76 0.66 -33.18 12.42
C ASN A 76 0.90 -31.76 12.95
N GLN A 77 1.87 -31.55 13.83
CA GLN A 77 2.24 -30.22 14.30
C GLN A 77 2.80 -29.35 13.17
N LEU A 78 3.67 -29.91 12.33
CA LEU A 78 4.26 -29.19 11.19
C LEU A 78 3.20 -28.81 10.15
N LEU A 79 2.26 -29.71 9.84
CA LEU A 79 1.12 -29.39 8.98
C LEU A 79 0.26 -28.26 9.54
N LYS A 80 0.00 -28.25 10.86
CA LYS A 80 -0.75 -27.15 11.51
C LYS A 80 -0.03 -25.82 11.39
N VAL A 81 1.29 -25.78 11.52
CA VAL A 81 2.09 -24.57 11.33
C VAL A 81 1.94 -24.08 9.88
N ILE A 82 2.12 -24.95 8.90
CA ILE A 82 1.98 -24.60 7.49
C ILE A 82 0.57 -24.05 7.17
N HIS A 83 -0.48 -24.66 7.71
CA HIS A 83 -1.85 -24.16 7.54
C HIS A 83 -2.07 -22.79 8.19
N ARG A 84 -1.46 -22.54 9.35
CA ARG A 84 -1.51 -21.23 10.00
C ARG A 84 -0.81 -20.18 9.14
N GLU A 85 0.38 -20.47 8.63
CA GLU A 85 1.10 -19.53 7.77
C GLU A 85 0.34 -19.22 6.48
N ARG A 86 -0.31 -20.21 5.85
CA ARG A 86 -1.20 -19.95 4.72
C ARG A 86 -2.37 -19.02 5.06
N SER A 87 -2.93 -19.14 6.27
CA SER A 87 -3.99 -18.24 6.73
C SER A 87 -3.47 -16.81 6.93
N ASN A 88 -2.26 -16.67 7.47
CA ASN A 88 -1.60 -15.38 7.62
C ASN A 88 -1.33 -14.72 6.27
N ILE A 89 -0.83 -15.48 5.28
CA ILE A 89 -0.59 -14.98 3.92
C ILE A 89 -1.87 -14.45 3.30
N LYS A 90 -3.01 -15.14 3.42
CA LYS A 90 -4.30 -14.64 2.91
C LYS A 90 -4.68 -13.29 3.51
N LYS A 91 -4.49 -13.12 4.82
CA LYS A 91 -4.76 -11.83 5.48
C LYS A 91 -3.84 -10.72 4.95
N MET A 92 -2.56 -11.04 4.73
CA MET A 92 -1.62 -10.08 4.13
C MET A 92 -2.02 -9.72 2.69
N GLU A 93 -2.50 -10.68 1.89
CA GLU A 93 -3.04 -10.40 0.54
C GLU A 93 -4.28 -9.49 0.60
N GLU A 94 -5.17 -9.70 1.57
CA GLU A 94 -6.32 -8.81 1.78
C GLU A 94 -5.90 -7.40 2.17
N ASP A 95 -4.89 -7.25 3.03
CA ASP A 95 -4.39 -5.94 3.44
C ASP A 95 -3.65 -5.22 2.30
N ILE A 96 -2.90 -5.95 1.46
CA ILE A 96 -2.33 -5.43 0.20
C ILE A 96 -3.43 -4.88 -0.71
N ASN A 97 -4.55 -5.60 -0.87
CA ASN A 97 -5.67 -5.12 -1.69
C ASN A 97 -6.34 -3.86 -1.11
N LYS A 98 -6.36 -3.70 0.22
CA LYS A 98 -6.83 -2.45 0.85
C LYS A 98 -5.88 -1.29 0.55
N THR A 99 -4.58 -1.55 0.47
CA THR A 99 -3.57 -0.54 0.08
C THR A 99 -3.84 -0.02 -1.34
N ASP A 100 -4.27 -0.85 -2.29
CA ASP A 100 -4.68 -0.39 -3.63
C ASP A 100 -5.77 0.68 -3.56
N ILE A 101 -6.81 0.43 -2.75
CA ILE A 101 -7.91 1.40 -2.56
C ILE A 101 -7.39 2.71 -1.94
N MET A 102 -6.40 2.65 -1.05
CA MET A 102 -5.81 3.85 -0.45
C MET A 102 -4.96 4.64 -1.44
N ILE A 103 -4.21 3.95 -2.30
CA ILE A 103 -3.44 4.57 -3.38
C ILE A 103 -4.39 5.31 -4.32
N ASP A 104 -5.42 4.65 -4.84
CA ASP A 104 -6.40 5.25 -5.77
C ASP A 104 -7.01 6.54 -5.20
N ARG A 105 -7.40 6.50 -3.92
CA ARG A 105 -7.96 7.67 -3.22
C ARG A 105 -6.93 8.80 -3.08
N THR A 106 -5.67 8.46 -2.87
CA THR A 106 -4.58 9.42 -2.72
C THR A 106 -4.26 10.08 -4.06
N GLU A 107 -4.22 9.31 -5.15
CA GLU A 107 -4.05 9.83 -6.51
C GLU A 107 -5.18 10.77 -6.92
N GLN A 108 -6.44 10.37 -6.67
CA GLN A 108 -7.59 11.25 -6.91
C GLN A 108 -7.52 12.55 -6.10
N SER A 109 -7.03 12.47 -4.86
CA SER A 109 -6.84 13.65 -4.02
C SER A 109 -5.74 14.56 -4.58
N LEU A 110 -4.61 13.98 -5.02
CA LEU A 110 -3.52 14.72 -5.65
C LEU A 110 -3.99 15.45 -6.92
N GLU A 111 -4.79 14.79 -7.75
CA GLU A 111 -5.33 15.38 -8.98
C GLU A 111 -6.25 16.57 -8.69
N ARG A 112 -7.10 16.48 -7.65
CA ARG A 112 -7.88 17.64 -7.20
C ARG A 112 -7.00 18.79 -6.71
N ILE A 113 -5.89 18.50 -6.03
CA ILE A 113 -4.94 19.53 -5.60
C ILE A 113 -4.30 20.22 -6.80
N ARG A 114 -3.88 19.47 -7.83
CA ARG A 114 -3.39 20.05 -9.09
C ARG A 114 -4.40 20.96 -9.74
N GLN A 115 -5.66 20.53 -9.81
CA GLN A 115 -6.73 21.35 -10.38
C GLN A 115 -6.93 22.66 -9.61
N MET A 116 -6.89 22.62 -8.27
CA MET A 116 -6.98 23.81 -7.43
C MET A 116 -5.80 24.77 -7.63
N ILE A 117 -4.57 24.24 -7.69
CA ILE A 117 -3.37 25.04 -7.98
C ILE A 117 -3.51 25.71 -9.35
N ASN A 118 -3.92 24.95 -10.37
CA ASN A 118 -4.11 25.48 -11.72
C ASN A 118 -5.21 26.56 -11.78
N SER A 119 -6.30 26.44 -11.01
CA SER A 119 -7.29 27.52 -10.93
C SER A 119 -6.73 28.78 -10.26
N PHE A 120 -5.95 28.64 -9.18
CA PHE A 120 -5.33 29.79 -8.51
C PHE A 120 -4.30 30.49 -9.41
N ARG A 121 -3.54 29.74 -10.21
CA ARG A 121 -2.61 30.32 -11.18
C ARG A 121 -3.30 31.11 -12.30
N LYS A 122 -4.54 30.74 -12.67
CA LYS A 122 -5.34 31.48 -13.66
C LYS A 122 -6.03 32.73 -13.10
N GLU A 123 -6.21 32.80 -11.79
CA GLU A 123 -6.81 33.94 -11.08
C GLU A 123 -5.78 35.00 -10.64
N ARG A 124 -4.47 34.73 -10.81
CA ARG A 124 -3.37 35.69 -10.67
C ARG A 124 -3.10 36.42 -11.96
#